data_AF-A0A9E5DE22-F1
#
_entry.id   AF-A0A9E5DE22-F1
#
_cell.length_a   1.000
_cell.length_b   1.000
_cell.length_c   1.000
_cell.angle_alpha   90.00
_cell.angle_beta   90.00
_cell.angle_gamma   90.00
#
_symmetry.space_group_name_H-M   'P 1'
#
loop_
_entity.id
_entity.type
_entity.pdbx_description
1 polymer ?
#
loop_
_entity_poly.entity_id
_entity_poly.type
_entity_poly.pdbx_seq_one_letter_code
_entity_poly.pdbx_strand_id
1 'polypeptide(L)'
;MEKRIGMRALSMLLAVMLVSVVVPAVSAWTENDPICIEDQAKIQGLFKPIDENIRVITAEDLMVSDRASSVRCSELLSEIMEKYDQNLEDIISILEKTTDVQPDEKDRTVLKEVIVGEHFRRVCDEILMEQRDLREEDALIVQPQILGVADCQEDMDKMLAETDRWDTFILAQCSPDVYGGTGLDGANLPYSVNGGNNLYEVGVWPGSPTTYQLRYYDEDHPSPVTDIEYDAFRLLYYGTLEDRALFDVTGSQIYFNYCWNDGYTYAWLYGIHGYQYRPKTSVIYTSNIWNHDIDTYNSNPNIGQLVMSVPYIQQ
;
A
#
# COMPACT_ATOMS: atom_id res chain seq x y z
N MET A 1 -3.35 -38.30 65.80
CA MET A 1 -2.48 -39.15 64.96
C MET A 1 -2.86 -38.88 63.51
N GLU A 2 -2.20 -37.89 62.92
CA GLU A 2 -0.98 -38.05 62.11
C GLU A 2 -1.34 -38.43 60.67
N LYS A 3 -1.32 -37.49 59.72
CA LYS A 3 -0.13 -37.07 58.92
C LYS A 3 0.29 -38.22 57.97
N ARG A 4 0.43 -38.08 56.65
CA ARG A 4 0.84 -36.92 55.83
C ARG A 4 0.76 -37.25 54.32
N ILE A 5 0.34 -36.24 53.56
CA ILE A 5 1.03 -35.64 52.40
C ILE A 5 1.10 -36.44 51.07
N GLY A 6 0.46 -35.82 50.09
CA GLY A 6 0.83 -35.84 48.67
C GLY A 6 0.36 -34.55 48.01
N MET A 7 0.86 -33.40 48.48
CA MET A 7 0.75 -32.09 47.83
C MET A 7 1.45 -32.14 46.49
N ARG A 8 0.71 -31.91 45.40
CA ARG A 8 1.12 -30.98 44.34
C ARG A 8 -0.10 -30.20 43.89
N ALA A 9 -0.40 -29.16 44.65
CA ALA A 9 -1.04 -27.99 44.10
C ALA A 9 -0.04 -27.30 43.17
N LEU A 10 -0.44 -27.07 41.93
CA LEU A 10 -0.10 -25.82 41.27
C LEU A 10 -1.36 -25.32 40.59
N SER A 11 -2.00 -24.40 41.30
CA SER A 11 -3.07 -23.54 40.83
C SER A 11 -2.62 -22.80 39.57
N MET A 12 -3.40 -22.89 38.49
CA MET A 12 -3.66 -21.75 37.61
C MET A 12 -5.07 -21.87 37.06
N LEU A 13 -5.97 -21.35 37.87
CA LEU A 13 -7.23 -20.78 37.42
C LEU A 13 -6.85 -19.43 36.79
N LEU A 14 -6.83 -19.33 35.46
CA LEU A 14 -6.90 -18.04 34.78
C LEU A 14 -7.46 -18.25 33.37
N ALA A 15 -8.66 -17.71 33.15
CA ALA A 15 -9.30 -17.34 31.88
C ALA A 15 -8.90 -18.17 30.65
N VAL A 16 -9.76 -19.05 30.12
CA VAL A 16 -10.83 -18.62 29.19
C VAL A 16 -10.51 -17.29 28.50
N MET A 17 -9.39 -17.20 27.80
CA MET A 17 -9.34 -16.43 26.56
C MET A 17 -9.76 -17.38 25.45
N LEU A 18 -11.08 -17.61 25.38
CA LEU A 18 -11.72 -17.59 24.08
C LEU A 18 -11.47 -16.19 23.55
N VAL A 19 -10.32 -15.98 22.89
CA VAL A 19 -10.30 -15.02 21.79
C VAL A 19 -11.18 -15.70 20.76
N SER A 20 -12.50 -15.51 20.91
CA SER A 20 -13.35 -15.37 19.76
C SER A 20 -12.63 -14.33 18.91
N VAL A 21 -11.85 -14.80 17.95
CA VAL A 21 -11.56 -14.03 16.76
C VAL A 21 -12.95 -13.87 16.15
N VAL A 22 -13.67 -12.88 16.65
CA VAL A 22 -14.69 -12.20 15.87
C VAL A 22 -13.82 -11.59 14.78
N VAL A 23 -13.56 -12.36 13.73
CA VAL A 23 -13.24 -11.78 12.44
C VAL A 23 -14.45 -10.86 12.23
N PRO A 24 -14.28 -9.53 12.29
CA PRO A 24 -15.39 -8.65 12.00
C PRO A 24 -15.96 -9.12 10.66
N ALA A 25 -17.28 -9.17 10.53
CA ALA A 25 -17.94 -9.57 9.29
C ALA A 25 -17.74 -8.54 8.15
N VAL A 26 -16.65 -7.78 8.19
CA VAL A 26 -16.40 -6.55 7.44
C VAL A 26 -15.21 -6.74 6.50
N SER A 27 -15.14 -7.90 5.87
CA SER A 27 -14.34 -8.14 4.66
C SER A 27 -15.12 -7.70 3.40
N ALA A 28 -15.95 -6.67 3.46
CA ALA A 28 -17.20 -6.65 2.67
C ALA A 28 -17.52 -5.31 1.99
N TRP A 29 -16.50 -4.52 1.65
CA TRP A 29 -16.64 -3.54 0.57
C TRP A 29 -15.73 -3.97 -0.57
N THR A 30 -16.36 -4.44 -1.62
CA THR A 30 -15.74 -4.76 -2.90
C THR A 30 -16.14 -3.68 -3.90
N GLU A 31 -15.41 -3.57 -5.00
CA GLU A 31 -15.79 -2.68 -6.12
C GLU A 31 -17.21 -2.94 -6.66
N ASN A 32 -17.80 -4.10 -6.35
CA ASN A 32 -19.15 -4.47 -6.74
C ASN A 32 -20.25 -4.04 -5.76
N ASP A 33 -19.90 -3.52 -4.58
CA ASP A 33 -20.89 -3.10 -3.61
C ASP A 33 -21.61 -1.81 -4.03
N PRO A 34 -22.94 -1.74 -3.87
CA PRO A 34 -23.71 -0.63 -4.38
C PRO A 34 -23.39 0.67 -3.61
N ILE A 35 -22.68 1.57 -4.29
CA ILE A 35 -22.34 2.91 -3.79
C ILE A 35 -23.62 3.72 -3.51
N CYS A 36 -23.74 4.28 -2.31
CA CYS A 36 -24.79 5.24 -1.99
C CYS A 36 -24.51 6.57 -2.70
N ILE A 37 -25.28 6.89 -3.74
CA ILE A 37 -25.12 8.10 -4.57
C ILE A 37 -25.13 9.38 -3.72
N GLU A 38 -25.95 9.44 -2.68
CA GLU A 38 -26.04 10.61 -1.81
C GLU A 38 -24.75 10.81 -1.00
N ASP A 39 -24.19 9.73 -0.46
CA ASP A 39 -22.97 9.78 0.35
C ASP A 39 -21.74 10.03 -0.53
N GLN A 40 -21.69 9.44 -1.73
CA GLN A 40 -20.70 9.78 -2.76
C GLN A 40 -20.68 11.27 -3.07
N ALA A 41 -21.83 11.88 -3.37
CA ALA A 41 -21.90 13.29 -3.70
C ALA A 41 -21.45 14.19 -2.53
N LYS A 42 -21.74 13.79 -1.28
CA LYS A 42 -21.29 14.52 -0.08
C LYS A 42 -19.78 14.43 0.10
N ILE A 43 -19.21 13.22 0.04
CA ILE A 43 -17.76 13.03 0.18
C ILE A 43 -17.01 13.79 -0.92
N GLN A 44 -17.45 13.68 -2.17
CA GLN A 44 -16.87 14.45 -3.29
C GLN A 44 -16.93 15.96 -3.03
N GLY A 45 -18.06 16.47 -2.51
CA GLY A 45 -18.21 17.88 -2.15
C GLY A 45 -17.29 18.33 -1.01
N LEU A 46 -17.13 17.51 0.03
CA LEU A 46 -16.28 17.78 1.19
C LEU A 46 -14.79 17.71 0.85
N PHE A 47 -14.41 16.77 0.00
CA PHE A 47 -13.00 16.50 -0.33
C PHE A 47 -12.47 17.38 -1.47
N LYS A 48 -13.34 17.88 -2.36
CA LYS A 48 -12.96 18.77 -3.47
C LYS A 48 -12.00 19.93 -3.09
N PRO A 49 -12.22 20.73 -2.03
CA PRO A 49 -11.28 21.80 -1.68
C PRO A 49 -9.91 21.28 -1.19
N ILE A 50 -9.85 20.04 -0.72
CA ILE A 50 -8.62 19.35 -0.32
C ILE A 50 -7.85 18.94 -1.58
N ASP A 51 -8.51 18.25 -2.52
CA ASP A 51 -7.97 17.89 -3.85
C ASP A 51 -7.45 19.12 -4.61
N GLU A 52 -8.24 20.19 -4.69
CA GLU A 52 -7.82 21.44 -5.35
C GLU A 52 -6.56 22.03 -4.70
N ASN A 53 -6.45 21.97 -3.36
CA ASN A 53 -5.28 22.51 -2.69
C ASN A 53 -4.04 21.62 -2.89
N ILE A 54 -4.21 20.30 -2.83
CA ILE A 54 -3.15 19.32 -3.11
C ILE A 54 -2.63 19.53 -4.53
N ARG A 55 -3.51 19.61 -5.53
CA ARG A 55 -3.10 19.87 -6.93
C ARG A 55 -2.30 21.14 -7.11
N VAL A 56 -2.69 22.23 -6.43
CA VAL A 56 -1.93 23.49 -6.47
C VAL A 56 -0.53 23.31 -5.87
N ILE A 57 -0.45 22.72 -4.67
CA ILE A 57 0.84 22.46 -3.99
C ILE A 57 1.72 21.57 -4.87
N THR A 58 1.16 20.46 -5.37
CA THR A 58 1.87 19.48 -6.19
C THR A 58 2.39 20.14 -7.48
N ALA A 59 1.58 20.94 -8.17
CA ALA A 59 2.00 21.64 -9.39
C ALA A 59 3.07 22.72 -9.15
N GLU A 60 3.02 23.43 -8.01
CA GLU A 60 3.96 24.51 -7.68
C GLU A 60 5.30 23.97 -7.13
N ASP A 61 5.29 22.86 -6.39
CA ASP A 61 6.43 22.41 -5.59
C ASP A 61 7.14 21.14 -6.08
N LEU A 62 6.56 20.31 -6.96
CA LEU A 62 7.22 19.09 -7.46
C LEU A 62 8.29 19.29 -8.54
N MET A 63 8.78 20.51 -8.73
CA MET A 63 10.05 20.76 -9.43
C MET A 63 11.31 20.54 -8.56
N VAL A 64 11.22 19.92 -7.37
CA VAL A 64 12.33 19.86 -6.40
C VAL A 64 12.76 18.43 -6.02
N SER A 65 14.06 18.18 -6.21
CA SER A 65 14.84 16.94 -6.12
C SER A 65 14.87 16.13 -4.80
N ASP A 66 14.81 14.80 -4.94
CA ASP A 66 15.55 13.65 -4.35
C ASP A 66 16.01 13.55 -2.87
N ARG A 67 15.79 14.52 -1.96
CA ARG A 67 16.00 14.26 -0.50
C ARG A 67 15.50 15.32 0.47
N ALA A 68 15.27 16.54 -0.01
CA ALA A 68 14.66 17.61 0.81
C ALA A 68 13.12 17.47 0.90
N SER A 69 12.55 16.40 0.32
CA SER A 69 11.12 16.24 0.04
C SER A 69 10.31 15.58 1.16
N SER A 70 10.88 14.68 1.97
CA SER A 70 10.08 13.90 2.93
C SER A 70 9.60 14.71 4.14
N VAL A 71 10.50 15.49 4.75
CA VAL A 71 10.15 16.41 5.86
C VAL A 71 9.17 17.47 5.38
N ARG A 72 9.45 18.09 4.23
CA ARG A 72 8.56 19.10 3.64
C ARG A 72 7.19 18.51 3.29
N CYS A 73 7.13 17.27 2.80
CA CYS A 73 5.86 16.60 2.53
C CYS A 73 5.08 16.34 3.82
N SER A 74 5.73 15.86 4.88
CA SER A 74 5.08 15.66 6.18
C SER A 74 4.54 16.97 6.76
N GLU A 75 5.29 18.08 6.63
CA GLU A 75 4.83 19.42 7.01
C GLU A 75 3.61 19.86 6.18
N LEU A 76 3.65 19.69 4.85
CA LEU A 76 2.53 20.03 3.96
C LEU A 76 1.26 19.21 4.25
N LEU A 77 1.41 17.90 4.46
CA LEU A 77 0.29 17.02 4.83
C LEU A 77 -0.33 17.48 6.16
N SER A 78 0.50 17.81 7.14
CA SER A 78 0.04 18.33 8.43
C SER A 78 -0.72 19.65 8.26
N GLU A 79 -0.22 20.59 7.45
CA GLU A 79 -0.89 21.87 7.17
C GLU A 79 -2.25 21.68 6.48
N ILE A 80 -2.34 20.75 5.52
CA ILE A 80 -3.59 20.43 4.81
C ILE A 80 -4.59 19.82 5.80
N MET A 81 -4.16 18.88 6.63
CA MET A 81 -5.00 18.25 7.64
C MET A 81 -5.52 19.27 8.66
N GLU A 82 -4.67 20.16 9.16
CA GLU A 82 -5.10 21.21 10.09
C GLU A 82 -6.09 22.18 9.45
N LYS A 83 -5.86 22.58 8.20
CA LYS A 83 -6.71 23.51 7.47
C LYS A 83 -8.10 22.95 7.16
N TYR A 84 -8.18 21.66 6.86
CA TYR A 84 -9.40 20.98 6.43
C TYR A 84 -9.91 19.96 7.45
N ASP A 85 -9.52 20.09 8.71
CA ASP A 85 -9.86 19.16 9.79
C ASP A 85 -11.37 18.87 9.86
N GLN A 86 -12.22 19.90 9.81
CA GLN A 86 -13.67 19.71 9.84
C GLN A 86 -14.20 18.97 8.61
N ASN A 87 -13.65 19.22 7.42
CA ASN A 87 -14.04 18.50 6.21
C ASN A 87 -13.70 17.00 6.34
N LEU A 88 -12.51 16.70 6.86
CA LEU A 88 -12.07 15.33 7.08
C LEU A 88 -12.89 14.63 8.17
N GLU A 89 -13.22 15.32 9.27
CA GLU A 89 -14.11 14.82 10.32
C GLU A 89 -15.53 14.51 9.80
N ASP A 90 -16.06 15.37 8.93
CA ASP A 90 -17.37 15.17 8.31
C ASP A 90 -17.33 13.99 7.32
N ILE A 91 -16.22 13.80 6.59
CA ILE A 91 -15.99 12.62 5.74
C ILE A 91 -15.98 11.36 6.59
N ILE A 92 -15.16 11.30 7.66
CA ILE A 92 -15.09 10.14 8.56
C ILE A 92 -16.47 9.81 9.14
N SER A 93 -17.25 10.82 9.54
CA SER A 93 -18.61 10.61 10.05
C SER A 93 -19.56 9.99 9.02
N ILE A 94 -19.35 10.24 7.72
CA ILE A 94 -20.11 9.59 6.64
C ILE A 94 -19.63 8.14 6.45
N LEU A 95 -18.32 7.93 6.48
CA LEU A 95 -17.71 6.62 6.32
C LEU A 95 -18.16 5.67 7.44
N GLU A 96 -18.08 6.11 8.70
CA GLU A 96 -18.58 5.39 9.88
C GLU A 96 -20.01 4.86 9.73
N LYS A 97 -20.89 5.71 9.22
CA LYS A 97 -22.30 5.36 9.00
C LYS A 97 -22.44 4.35 7.86
N THR A 98 -21.54 4.41 6.88
CA THR A 98 -21.53 3.58 5.68
C THR A 98 -20.97 2.18 5.97
N THR A 99 -19.96 2.10 6.82
CA THR A 99 -19.21 0.88 7.18
C THR A 99 -19.75 0.19 8.44
N ASP A 100 -20.54 0.90 9.27
CA ASP A 100 -20.92 0.50 10.64
C ASP A 100 -19.69 0.27 11.54
N VAL A 101 -18.59 0.95 11.24
CA VAL A 101 -17.35 0.96 12.03
C VAL A 101 -17.23 2.30 12.75
N GLN A 102 -16.58 2.29 13.91
CA GLN A 102 -16.42 3.46 14.77
C GLN A 102 -14.95 3.56 15.18
N PRO A 103 -14.11 4.29 14.42
CA PRO A 103 -12.71 4.48 14.73
C PRO A 103 -12.56 5.26 16.05
N ASP A 104 -11.56 4.88 16.86
CA ASP A 104 -11.17 5.69 18.01
C ASP A 104 -10.40 6.94 17.56
N GLU A 105 -10.14 7.87 18.48
CA GLU A 105 -9.47 9.14 18.16
C GLU A 105 -8.11 8.96 17.45
N LYS A 106 -7.39 7.89 17.78
CA LYS A 106 -6.11 7.58 17.16
C LYS A 106 -6.33 7.10 15.73
N ASP A 107 -7.24 6.15 15.53
CA ASP A 107 -7.58 5.63 14.19
C ASP A 107 -8.16 6.73 13.30
N ARG A 108 -8.95 7.67 13.86
CA ARG A 108 -9.40 8.87 13.13
C ARG A 108 -8.23 9.70 12.62
N THR A 109 -7.26 9.98 13.48
CA THR A 109 -6.08 10.77 13.11
C THR A 109 -5.29 10.07 12.00
N VAL A 110 -5.05 8.76 12.15
CA VAL A 110 -4.37 7.95 11.13
C VAL A 110 -5.16 7.95 9.83
N LEU A 111 -6.49 7.78 9.87
CA LEU A 111 -7.32 7.77 8.66
C LEU A 111 -7.26 9.10 7.90
N LYS A 112 -7.15 10.24 8.59
CA LYS A 112 -6.91 11.54 7.95
C LYS A 112 -5.55 11.58 7.24
N GLU A 113 -4.51 11.10 7.90
CA GLU A 113 -3.17 11.00 7.32
C GLU A 113 -3.19 10.11 6.06
N VAL A 114 -3.89 8.97 6.12
CA VAL A 114 -4.08 8.04 5.01
C VAL A 114 -4.77 8.70 3.82
N ILE A 115 -5.95 9.28 4.06
CA ILE A 115 -6.75 9.92 3.01
C ILE A 115 -5.97 11.03 2.30
N VAL A 116 -5.29 11.88 3.06
CA VAL A 116 -4.56 13.04 2.51
C VAL A 116 -3.24 12.61 1.87
N GLY A 117 -2.50 11.70 2.50
CA GLY A 117 -1.21 11.19 2.04
C GLY A 117 -1.32 10.44 0.72
N GLU A 118 -2.23 9.47 0.64
CA GLU A 118 -2.44 8.72 -0.60
C GLU A 118 -2.97 9.59 -1.72
N HIS A 119 -3.89 10.52 -1.41
CA HIS A 119 -4.36 11.45 -2.44
C HIS A 119 -3.24 12.35 -2.96
N PHE A 120 -2.34 12.80 -2.10
CA PHE A 120 -1.16 13.55 -2.50
C PHE A 120 -0.28 12.75 -3.47
N ARG A 121 0.03 11.49 -3.13
CA ARG A 121 0.81 10.57 -4.00
C ARG A 121 0.11 10.36 -5.35
N ARG A 122 -1.18 10.08 -5.34
CA ARG A 122 -1.98 9.91 -6.56
C ARG A 122 -1.94 11.15 -7.45
N VAL A 123 -2.03 12.35 -6.88
CA VAL A 123 -1.94 13.61 -7.64
C VAL A 123 -0.54 13.84 -8.19
N CYS A 124 0.53 13.44 -7.47
CA CYS A 124 1.89 13.45 -8.02
C CYS A 124 2.00 12.61 -9.30
N ASP A 125 1.47 11.39 -9.26
CA ASP A 125 1.49 10.47 -10.40
C ASP A 125 0.66 10.99 -11.57
N GLU A 126 -0.55 11.51 -11.30
CA GLU A 126 -1.42 12.12 -12.32
C GLU A 126 -0.71 13.28 -13.04
N ILE A 127 -0.09 14.21 -12.29
CA ILE A 127 0.65 15.33 -12.88
C ILE A 127 1.86 14.85 -13.66
N LEU A 128 2.58 13.84 -13.16
CA LEU A 128 3.74 13.28 -13.86
C LEU A 128 3.34 12.63 -15.19
N MET A 129 2.24 11.86 -15.18
CA MET A 129 1.67 11.25 -16.38
C MET A 129 1.21 12.32 -17.38
N GLU A 130 0.51 13.36 -16.94
CA GLU A 130 0.08 14.48 -17.78
C GLU A 130 1.26 15.23 -18.42
N GLN A 131 2.29 15.56 -17.64
CA GLN A 131 3.49 16.26 -18.14
C GLN A 131 4.26 15.48 -19.21
N ARG A 132 4.15 14.16 -19.18
CA ARG A 132 4.85 13.24 -20.08
C ARG A 132 3.95 12.68 -21.19
N ASP A 133 2.69 13.11 -21.26
CA ASP A 133 1.68 12.62 -22.21
C ASP A 133 1.49 11.09 -22.14
N LEU A 134 1.56 10.52 -20.93
CA LEU A 134 1.39 9.09 -20.68
C LEU A 134 -0.09 8.77 -20.53
N ARG A 135 -0.79 8.65 -21.66
CA ARG A 135 -2.22 8.37 -21.68
C ARG A 135 -2.49 6.88 -21.45
N GLU A 136 -3.51 6.58 -20.65
CA GLU A 136 -3.91 5.21 -20.31
C GLU A 136 -4.20 4.36 -21.56
N GLU A 137 -4.83 4.95 -22.58
CA GLU A 137 -5.13 4.26 -23.84
C GLU A 137 -3.89 3.88 -24.68
N ASP A 138 -2.73 4.49 -24.40
CA ASP A 138 -1.47 4.23 -25.09
C ASP A 138 -0.61 3.19 -24.34
N ALA A 139 -1.03 2.76 -23.15
CA ALA A 139 -0.28 1.81 -22.34
C ALA A 139 -0.27 0.41 -22.99
N LEU A 140 0.91 -0.19 -23.08
CA LEU A 140 1.04 -1.62 -23.32
C LEU A 140 0.75 -2.36 -22.03
N ILE A 141 -0.27 -3.22 -22.09
CA ILE A 141 -0.71 -4.01 -20.94
C ILE A 141 0.07 -5.32 -20.87
N VAL A 142 0.75 -5.54 -19.75
CA VAL A 142 1.53 -6.75 -19.49
C VAL A 142 1.02 -7.43 -18.24
N GLN A 143 0.71 -8.72 -18.38
CA GLN A 143 0.31 -9.57 -17.26
C GLN A 143 1.57 -10.20 -16.65
N PRO A 144 1.87 -10.00 -15.35
CA PRO A 144 3.03 -10.61 -14.71
C PRO A 144 2.97 -12.14 -14.80
N GLN A 145 4.09 -12.76 -15.17
CA GLN A 145 4.19 -14.21 -15.15
C GLN A 145 4.62 -14.68 -13.76
N ILE A 146 3.79 -15.47 -13.09
CA ILE A 146 4.15 -16.09 -11.80
C ILE A 146 5.24 -17.15 -12.01
N LEU A 147 6.35 -16.99 -11.28
CA LEU A 147 7.46 -17.95 -11.24
C LEU A 147 7.30 -18.94 -10.08
N GLY A 148 6.73 -18.50 -8.96
CA GLY A 148 6.48 -19.34 -7.78
C GLY A 148 6.36 -18.52 -6.49
N VAL A 149 6.32 -19.22 -5.35
CA VAL A 149 6.38 -18.61 -4.01
C VAL A 149 7.71 -18.98 -3.36
N ALA A 150 8.46 -17.96 -2.92
CA ALA A 150 9.73 -18.11 -2.22
C ALA A 150 9.55 -17.81 -0.72
N ASP A 151 9.70 -18.81 0.15
CA ASP A 151 9.60 -18.63 1.60
C ASP A 151 10.91 -18.12 2.22
N CYS A 152 12.01 -18.24 1.45
CA CYS A 152 13.32 -17.76 1.86
C CYS A 152 14.16 -17.32 0.65
N GLN A 153 15.31 -16.69 0.94
CA GLN A 153 16.25 -16.26 -0.11
C GLN A 153 16.77 -17.42 -0.96
N GLU A 154 16.94 -18.62 -0.40
CA GLU A 154 17.40 -19.78 -1.15
C GLU A 154 16.39 -20.22 -2.23
N ASP A 155 15.09 -20.11 -1.95
CA ASP A 155 14.03 -20.41 -2.92
C ASP A 155 14.02 -19.37 -4.03
N MET A 156 14.16 -18.09 -3.67
CA MET A 156 14.30 -16.98 -4.61
C MET A 156 15.51 -17.21 -5.54
N ASP A 157 16.67 -17.55 -4.98
CA ASP A 157 17.89 -17.78 -5.76
C ASP A 157 17.73 -18.96 -6.74
N LYS A 158 17.06 -20.04 -6.32
CA LYS A 158 16.73 -21.18 -7.18
C LYS A 158 15.79 -20.79 -8.33
N MET A 159 14.74 -20.03 -8.03
CA MET A 159 13.79 -19.57 -9.05
C MET A 159 14.45 -18.69 -10.10
N LEU A 160 15.42 -17.89 -9.69
CA LEU A 160 16.05 -16.89 -10.55
C LEU A 160 17.37 -17.35 -11.18
N ALA A 161 17.78 -18.60 -10.99
CA ALA A 161 19.06 -19.13 -11.46
C ALA A 161 19.20 -19.12 -12.99
N GLU A 162 18.09 -19.27 -13.71
CA GLU A 162 18.05 -19.32 -15.19
C GLU A 162 17.36 -18.09 -15.81
N THR A 163 17.00 -17.09 -15.00
CA THR A 163 16.27 -15.92 -15.47
C THR A 163 17.21 -14.85 -16.02
N ASP A 164 17.00 -14.43 -17.26
CA ASP A 164 17.72 -13.30 -17.84
C ASP A 164 17.20 -11.96 -17.30
N ARG A 165 17.91 -11.42 -16.31
CA ARG A 165 17.56 -10.16 -15.64
C ARG A 165 17.91 -8.90 -16.44
N TRP A 166 18.49 -9.03 -17.63
CA TRP A 166 18.71 -7.88 -18.53
C TRP A 166 17.49 -7.58 -19.39
N ASP A 167 16.73 -8.62 -19.74
CA ASP A 167 15.54 -8.54 -20.57
C ASP A 167 14.24 -8.75 -19.78
N THR A 168 14.34 -9.01 -18.47
CA THR A 168 13.22 -9.19 -17.55
C THR A 168 13.48 -8.48 -16.23
N PHE A 169 12.52 -7.74 -15.67
CA PHE A 169 12.56 -7.40 -14.25
C PHE A 169 11.73 -8.37 -13.43
N ILE A 170 12.19 -8.57 -12.19
CA ILE A 170 11.59 -9.50 -11.24
C ILE A 170 10.87 -8.69 -10.18
N LEU A 171 9.60 -9.03 -9.97
CA LEU A 171 8.77 -8.49 -8.91
C LEU A 171 8.61 -9.58 -7.84
N ALA A 172 8.75 -9.21 -6.57
CA ALA A 172 8.56 -10.09 -5.43
C ALA A 172 7.55 -9.43 -4.49
N GLN A 173 6.30 -9.87 -4.56
CA GLN A 173 5.23 -9.33 -3.73
C GLN A 173 5.12 -10.13 -2.42
N CYS A 174 4.92 -9.46 -1.29
CA CYS A 174 4.68 -10.14 -0.02
C CYS A 174 3.47 -11.08 -0.13
N SER A 175 3.66 -12.37 0.19
CA SER A 175 2.62 -13.39 0.02
C SER A 175 1.34 -13.14 0.82
N PRO A 176 1.36 -12.50 2.02
CA PRO A 176 0.14 -12.17 2.72
C PRO A 176 -0.71 -11.10 2.01
N ASP A 177 -0.15 -10.24 1.14
CA ASP A 177 -0.96 -9.33 0.31
C ASP A 177 -1.88 -10.11 -0.64
N VAL A 178 -1.40 -11.27 -1.09
CA VAL A 178 -2.13 -12.10 -2.06
C VAL A 178 -3.06 -13.07 -1.35
N TYR A 179 -2.57 -13.77 -0.32
CA TYR A 179 -3.26 -14.91 0.28
C TYR A 179 -3.85 -14.63 1.66
N GLY A 180 -3.60 -13.44 2.22
CA GLY A 180 -3.94 -13.10 3.60
C GLY A 180 -3.02 -13.82 4.60
N GLY A 181 -3.10 -13.41 5.85
CA GLY A 181 -2.39 -14.09 6.93
C GLY A 181 -2.13 -13.23 8.15
N THR A 182 -1.59 -13.88 9.17
CA THR A 182 -1.17 -13.24 10.41
C THR A 182 0.25 -13.66 10.74
N GLY A 183 1.09 -12.72 11.18
CA GLY A 183 2.48 -13.03 11.47
C GLY A 183 3.23 -11.88 12.09
N LEU A 184 4.56 -11.98 12.05
CA LEU A 184 5.49 -10.92 12.41
C LEU A 184 6.30 -10.55 11.16
N ASP A 185 6.59 -9.27 10.99
CA ASP A 185 7.44 -8.77 9.90
C ASP A 185 8.94 -8.78 10.23
N GLY A 186 9.77 -8.18 9.37
CA GLY A 186 11.23 -8.13 9.57
C GLY A 186 11.69 -7.38 10.81
N ALA A 187 10.84 -6.53 11.40
CA ALA A 187 11.09 -5.78 12.64
C ALA A 187 10.41 -6.43 13.87
N ASN A 188 9.78 -7.59 13.71
CA ASN A 188 8.92 -8.25 14.70
C ASN A 188 7.64 -7.47 15.04
N LEU A 189 7.14 -6.66 14.12
CA LEU A 189 5.83 -6.03 14.25
C LEU A 189 4.74 -6.99 13.79
N PRO A 190 3.63 -7.11 14.54
CA PRO A 190 2.53 -8.00 14.18
C PRO A 190 1.72 -7.43 13.02
N TYR A 191 1.36 -8.30 12.07
CA TYR A 191 0.39 -7.98 11.02
C TYR A 191 -0.76 -9.00 11.03
N SER A 192 -1.91 -8.55 10.52
CA SER A 192 -3.09 -9.36 10.24
C SER A 192 -3.78 -8.77 9.04
N VAL A 193 -3.70 -9.47 7.89
CA VAL A 193 -4.16 -8.94 6.61
C VAL A 193 -5.03 -9.94 5.87
N ASN A 194 -5.88 -9.40 5.01
CA ASN A 194 -7.02 -10.09 4.42
C ASN A 194 -6.59 -10.86 3.17
N GLY A 195 -5.60 -10.31 2.46
CA GLY A 195 -5.21 -10.76 1.13
C GLY A 195 -6.15 -10.24 0.06
N GLY A 196 -5.94 -10.69 -1.19
CA GLY A 196 -6.73 -10.24 -2.34
C GLY A 196 -6.16 -8.99 -3.04
N ASN A 197 -5.06 -8.46 -2.54
CA ASN A 197 -4.39 -7.29 -3.04
C ASN A 197 -3.28 -7.66 -4.03
N ASN A 198 -3.63 -8.49 -5.02
CA ASN A 198 -2.66 -8.98 -5.99
C ASN A 198 -2.17 -7.86 -6.90
N LEU A 199 -0.87 -7.84 -7.19
CA LEU A 199 -0.40 -7.27 -8.45
C LEU A 199 -0.98 -8.08 -9.61
N TYR A 200 -1.89 -7.50 -10.38
CA TYR A 200 -2.55 -8.21 -11.47
C TYR A 200 -2.13 -7.72 -12.85
N GLU A 201 -1.59 -6.50 -12.96
CA GLU A 201 -1.25 -5.91 -14.25
C GLU A 201 -0.08 -4.92 -14.14
N VAL A 202 0.66 -4.79 -15.24
CA VAL A 202 1.65 -3.73 -15.43
C VAL A 202 1.34 -2.96 -16.70
N GLY A 203 1.06 -1.67 -16.56
CA GLY A 203 0.99 -0.72 -17.67
C GLY A 203 2.38 -0.26 -18.07
N VAL A 204 2.68 -0.23 -19.37
CA VAL A 204 4.01 0.14 -19.88
C VAL A 204 3.89 1.19 -20.97
N TRP A 205 4.64 2.28 -20.84
CA TRP A 205 4.79 3.32 -21.86
C TRP A 205 6.23 3.29 -22.40
N PRO A 206 6.47 2.63 -23.54
CA PRO A 206 7.79 2.55 -24.15
C PRO A 206 8.31 3.93 -24.55
N GLY A 207 9.51 4.28 -24.08
CA GLY A 207 10.11 5.59 -24.31
C GLY A 207 11.52 5.69 -23.72
N SER A 208 12.02 6.92 -23.60
CA SER A 208 13.26 7.23 -22.89
C SER A 208 13.01 8.36 -21.89
N PRO A 209 12.66 8.07 -20.62
CA PRO A 209 12.57 6.75 -19.98
C PRO A 209 11.42 5.88 -20.50
N THR A 210 11.51 4.55 -20.31
CA THR A 210 10.31 3.70 -20.36
C THR A 210 9.66 3.73 -18.99
N THR A 211 8.38 4.08 -18.93
CA THR A 211 7.62 4.18 -17.68
C THR A 211 6.78 2.92 -17.48
N TYR A 212 6.78 2.41 -16.26
CA TYR A 212 6.03 1.23 -15.82
C TYR A 212 5.10 1.65 -14.67
N GLN A 213 3.87 1.15 -14.68
CA GLN A 213 2.91 1.30 -13.58
C GLN A 213 2.47 -0.09 -13.12
N LEU A 214 2.77 -0.44 -11.88
CA LEU A 214 2.22 -1.62 -11.23
C LEU A 214 0.77 -1.33 -10.84
N ARG A 215 -0.15 -2.30 -11.02
CA ARG A 215 -1.57 -2.17 -10.66
C ARG A 215 -2.01 -3.30 -9.73
N TYR A 216 -2.56 -2.90 -8.59
CA TYR A 216 -3.00 -3.78 -7.52
C TYR A 216 -4.50 -3.68 -7.34
N TYR A 217 -5.14 -4.76 -6.92
CA TYR A 217 -6.61 -4.77 -6.75
C TYR A 217 -7.10 -3.90 -5.61
N ASP A 218 -6.29 -3.70 -4.57
CA ASP A 218 -6.65 -2.98 -3.36
C ASP A 218 -5.46 -2.19 -2.81
N GLU A 219 -5.52 -1.54 -1.65
CA GLU A 219 -4.38 -1.09 -0.82
C GLU A 219 -4.73 -1.30 0.66
N ASP A 220 -4.23 -2.39 1.25
CA ASP A 220 -4.67 -2.77 2.61
C ASP A 220 -3.97 -1.92 3.66
N HIS A 221 -4.67 -1.48 4.70
CA HIS A 221 -4.03 -0.89 5.88
C HIS A 221 -3.82 -1.94 6.99
N PRO A 222 -2.66 -1.98 7.70
CA PRO A 222 -2.40 -2.98 8.75
C PRO A 222 -3.36 -2.92 9.94
N SER A 223 -4.02 -1.76 10.14
CA SER A 223 -5.14 -1.58 11.08
C SER A 223 -6.47 -1.88 10.35
N PRO A 224 -7.21 -2.95 10.73
CA PRO A 224 -8.45 -3.33 10.07
C PRO A 224 -9.54 -2.25 10.09
N VAL A 225 -9.55 -1.38 11.12
CA VAL A 225 -10.51 -0.29 11.21
C VAL A 225 -10.21 0.76 10.15
N THR A 226 -8.95 1.16 10.03
CA THR A 226 -8.51 2.14 9.02
C THR A 226 -8.67 1.60 7.60
N ASP A 227 -8.39 0.31 7.40
CA ASP A 227 -8.55 -0.44 6.15
C ASP A 227 -9.97 -0.27 5.58
N ILE A 228 -10.96 -0.72 6.35
CA ILE A 228 -12.39 -0.67 5.98
C ILE A 228 -12.85 0.76 5.67
N GLU A 229 -12.47 1.72 6.51
CA GLU A 229 -12.88 3.11 6.34
C GLU A 229 -12.24 3.74 5.10
N TYR A 230 -10.98 3.42 4.84
CA TYR A 230 -10.26 3.95 3.68
C TYR A 230 -10.75 3.33 2.37
N ASP A 231 -11.04 2.03 2.34
CA ASP A 231 -11.68 1.37 1.19
C ASP A 231 -13.03 2.02 0.84
N ALA A 232 -13.84 2.29 1.86
CA ALA A 232 -15.11 2.98 1.69
C ALA A 232 -14.90 4.39 1.10
N PHE A 233 -13.89 5.12 1.59
CA PHE A 233 -13.53 6.43 1.02
C PHE A 233 -13.14 6.30 -0.46
N ARG A 234 -12.28 5.34 -0.82
CA ARG A 234 -11.80 5.16 -2.18
C ARG A 234 -12.94 4.81 -3.14
N LEU A 235 -13.84 3.93 -2.73
CA LEU A 235 -15.03 3.59 -3.53
C LEU A 235 -15.98 4.79 -3.68
N LEU A 236 -16.23 5.55 -2.61
CA LEU A 236 -17.12 6.71 -2.67
C LEU A 236 -16.53 7.86 -3.48
N TYR A 237 -15.24 8.12 -3.36
CA TYR A 237 -14.58 9.25 -4.00
C TYR A 237 -14.04 8.91 -5.40
N TYR A 238 -13.22 7.86 -5.53
CA TYR A 238 -12.59 7.45 -6.80
C TYR A 238 -13.40 6.43 -7.60
N GLY A 239 -14.29 5.67 -6.95
CA GLY A 239 -15.06 4.62 -7.61
C GLY A 239 -14.27 3.33 -7.85
N THR A 240 -13.13 3.15 -7.19
CA THR A 240 -12.28 1.95 -7.32
C THR A 240 -11.40 1.77 -6.08
N LEU A 241 -11.01 0.53 -5.80
CA LEU A 241 -9.98 0.14 -4.83
C LEU A 241 -8.61 -0.05 -5.49
N GLU A 242 -8.51 0.11 -6.81
CA GLU A 242 -7.25 -0.11 -7.52
C GLU A 242 -6.18 0.85 -7.02
N ASP A 243 -5.02 0.28 -6.65
CA ASP A 243 -3.82 1.05 -6.34
C ASP A 243 -2.74 0.90 -7.42
N ARG A 244 -1.88 1.90 -7.51
CA ARG A 244 -0.93 2.07 -8.62
C ARG A 244 0.41 2.54 -8.10
N ALA A 245 1.49 2.00 -8.66
CA ALA A 245 2.85 2.46 -8.35
C ALA A 245 3.66 2.70 -9.62
N LEU A 246 4.17 3.93 -9.81
CA LEU A 246 4.83 4.37 -11.04
C LEU A 246 6.36 4.39 -10.89
N PHE A 247 7.09 3.84 -11.87
CA PHE A 247 8.55 3.92 -11.91
C PHE A 247 9.09 3.96 -13.34
N ASP A 248 10.30 4.48 -13.49
CA ASP A 248 10.99 4.62 -14.77
C ASP A 248 12.15 3.65 -14.89
N VAL A 249 12.41 3.18 -16.11
CA VAL A 249 13.62 2.43 -16.45
C VAL A 249 14.36 3.16 -17.56
N THR A 250 15.63 3.47 -17.31
CA THR A 250 16.54 4.09 -18.29
C THR A 250 17.92 3.44 -18.24
N GLY A 251 18.38 2.92 -19.38
CA GLY A 251 19.68 2.26 -19.47
C GLY A 251 19.80 1.10 -18.47
N SER A 252 20.68 1.24 -17.48
CA SER A 252 20.92 0.24 -16.43
C SER A 252 20.31 0.59 -15.08
N GLN A 253 19.37 1.55 -15.03
CA GLN A 253 18.78 2.04 -13.78
C GLN A 253 17.25 1.98 -13.81
N ILE A 254 16.71 1.72 -12.62
CA ILE A 254 15.31 1.92 -12.24
C ILE A 254 15.26 3.20 -11.41
N TYR A 255 14.29 4.05 -11.66
CA TYR A 255 14.00 5.23 -10.85
C TYR A 255 12.57 5.12 -10.32
N PHE A 256 12.45 4.90 -9.01
CA PHE A 256 11.17 4.86 -8.33
C PHE A 256 10.63 6.30 -8.21
N ASN A 257 9.45 6.56 -8.77
CA ASN A 257 8.83 7.89 -8.79
C ASN A 257 7.90 8.01 -7.61
N TYR A 258 8.38 8.56 -6.49
CA TYR A 258 7.56 8.77 -5.30
C TYR A 258 6.82 7.50 -4.82
N CYS A 259 7.42 6.33 -5.07
CA CYS A 259 6.93 5.00 -4.69
C CYS A 259 8.02 4.17 -3.99
N TRP A 260 9.16 4.79 -3.65
CA TRP A 260 10.23 4.10 -2.94
C TRP A 260 9.92 4.03 -1.45
N ASN A 261 9.96 2.83 -0.88
CA ASN A 261 9.90 2.59 0.56
C ASN A 261 11.24 2.99 1.23
N ASP A 262 11.19 3.87 2.23
CA ASP A 262 12.37 4.41 2.93
C ASP A 262 13.01 3.46 3.97
N GLY A 263 12.66 2.17 3.94
CA GLY A 263 13.35 1.10 4.66
C GLY A 263 12.58 0.52 5.85
N TYR A 264 11.30 0.86 5.97
CA TYR A 264 10.41 0.26 6.95
C TYR A 264 9.93 -1.13 6.51
N THR A 265 9.56 -1.92 7.51
CA THR A 265 9.07 -3.29 7.36
C THR A 265 7.55 -3.32 7.20
N TYR A 266 7.02 -4.47 6.76
CA TYR A 266 5.66 -4.67 6.29
C TYR A 266 4.54 -4.12 7.19
N ALA A 267 4.70 -4.21 8.51
CA ALA A 267 3.63 -3.89 9.47
C ALA A 267 3.81 -2.53 10.15
N TRP A 268 4.65 -1.65 9.60
CA TRP A 268 4.73 -0.26 10.07
C TRP A 268 3.46 0.51 9.68
N LEU A 269 3.02 1.37 10.61
CA LEU A 269 1.81 2.19 10.43
C LEU A 269 2.11 3.58 9.83
N TYR A 270 3.38 3.86 9.57
CA TYR A 270 3.85 5.12 9.02
C TYR A 270 5.15 4.89 8.24
N GLY A 271 5.45 5.83 7.36
CA GLY A 271 6.61 5.83 6.48
C GLY A 271 6.39 6.85 5.39
N ILE A 272 7.37 7.03 4.51
CA ILE A 272 7.28 8.05 3.48
C ILE A 272 7.71 7.45 2.15
N HIS A 273 6.85 7.59 1.14
CA HIS A 273 7.21 7.29 -0.23
C HIS A 273 8.21 8.34 -0.74
N GLY A 274 9.27 7.88 -1.37
CA GLY A 274 10.34 8.73 -1.87
C GLY A 274 10.76 8.41 -3.29
N TYR A 275 11.85 9.06 -3.67
CA TYR A 275 12.50 8.85 -4.95
C TYR A 275 13.81 8.10 -4.75
N GLN A 276 14.11 7.17 -5.67
CA GLN A 276 15.32 6.39 -5.53
C GLN A 276 15.78 5.74 -6.83
N TYR A 277 17.10 5.78 -7.06
CA TYR A 277 17.73 5.03 -8.13
C TYR A 277 18.19 3.66 -7.66
N ARG A 278 17.89 2.63 -8.46
CA ARG A 278 18.34 1.25 -8.24
C ARG A 278 18.90 0.61 -9.52
N PRO A 279 19.75 -0.42 -9.43
CA PRO A 279 20.18 -1.17 -10.59
C PRO A 279 19.02 -1.88 -11.29
N LYS A 280 19.01 -1.87 -12.62
CA LYS A 280 18.01 -2.56 -13.46
C LYS A 280 17.89 -4.05 -13.12
N THR A 281 19.00 -4.74 -12.88
CA THR A 281 19.03 -6.19 -12.65
C THR A 281 18.58 -6.63 -11.25
N SER A 282 18.11 -5.69 -10.42
CA SER A 282 17.63 -5.98 -9.07
C SER A 282 16.26 -6.68 -9.08
N VAL A 283 16.01 -7.49 -8.05
CA VAL A 283 14.64 -7.88 -7.69
C VAL A 283 13.97 -6.66 -7.08
N ILE A 284 12.75 -6.38 -7.49
CA ILE A 284 11.91 -5.32 -6.94
C ILE A 284 10.95 -5.99 -5.96
N TYR A 285 11.21 -5.82 -4.67
CA TYR A 285 10.30 -6.21 -3.60
C TYR A 285 9.20 -5.17 -3.50
N THR A 286 7.97 -5.64 -3.45
CA THR A 286 6.80 -4.78 -3.36
C THR A 286 5.84 -5.30 -2.32
N SER A 287 5.16 -4.39 -1.66
CA SER A 287 4.02 -4.68 -0.84
C SER A 287 2.98 -3.62 -1.10
N ASN A 288 1.73 -4.05 -1.22
CA ASN A 288 0.65 -3.12 -1.45
C ASN A 288 -0.19 -2.86 -0.20
N ILE A 289 0.48 -2.91 0.93
CA ILE A 289 -0.04 -2.41 2.19
C ILE A 289 0.28 -0.93 2.29
N TRP A 290 -0.66 -0.16 2.84
CA TRP A 290 -0.52 1.24 3.22
C TRP A 290 0.92 1.51 3.59
N ASN A 291 1.50 2.38 2.78
CA ASN A 291 2.79 2.98 2.98
C ASN A 291 4.04 2.08 2.72
N HIS A 292 3.95 0.86 2.15
CA HIS A 292 5.18 0.08 1.82
C HIS A 292 5.33 -0.49 0.39
N ASP A 293 4.84 0.30 -0.55
CA ASP A 293 5.08 0.40 -2.00
C ASP A 293 6.24 -0.43 -2.61
N ILE A 294 7.48 0.09 -2.77
CA ILE A 294 8.53 -0.62 -3.54
C ILE A 294 9.98 -0.36 -3.06
N ASP A 295 10.83 -1.40 -2.96
CA ASP A 295 12.31 -1.25 -2.97
C ASP A 295 13.00 -2.51 -3.55
N THR A 296 14.30 -2.44 -3.78
CA THR A 296 15.16 -3.59 -4.14
C THR A 296 15.84 -4.26 -2.95
N TYR A 297 15.61 -3.74 -1.74
CA TYR A 297 16.03 -4.35 -0.50
C TYR A 297 14.85 -5.09 0.14
N ASN A 298 15.04 -6.37 0.47
CA ASN A 298 14.03 -7.13 1.19
C ASN A 298 14.06 -6.76 2.68
N SER A 299 13.24 -5.81 3.10
CA SER A 299 13.06 -5.46 4.52
C SER A 299 12.28 -6.53 5.29
N ASN A 300 11.62 -7.46 4.60
CA ASN A 300 10.78 -8.51 5.17
C ASN A 300 11.27 -9.93 4.79
N PRO A 301 12.53 -10.30 5.10
CA PRO A 301 13.12 -11.57 4.67
C PRO A 301 12.47 -12.81 5.31
N ASN A 302 11.62 -12.61 6.33
CA ASN A 302 10.86 -13.64 7.02
C ASN A 302 9.42 -13.79 6.52
N ILE A 303 8.99 -12.98 5.55
CA ILE A 303 7.70 -13.09 4.89
C ILE A 303 7.91 -13.71 3.51
N GLY A 304 7.14 -14.75 3.19
CA GLY A 304 7.19 -15.39 1.88
C GLY A 304 6.82 -14.41 0.76
N GLN A 305 7.32 -14.67 -0.44
CA GLN A 305 7.19 -13.75 -1.59
C GLN A 305 6.59 -14.47 -2.78
N LEU A 306 5.52 -13.94 -3.38
CA LEU A 306 5.07 -14.33 -4.71
C LEU A 306 6.02 -13.69 -5.74
N VAL A 307 6.80 -14.53 -6.41
CA VAL A 307 7.81 -14.09 -7.37
C VAL A 307 7.21 -14.10 -8.77
N MET A 308 7.35 -12.98 -9.46
CA MET A 308 6.81 -12.73 -10.78
C MET A 308 7.89 -12.15 -11.71
N SER A 309 7.72 -12.36 -13.01
CA SER A 309 8.56 -11.78 -14.05
C SER A 309 7.75 -10.93 -15.01
N VAL A 310 8.32 -9.80 -15.40
CA VAL A 310 7.79 -8.90 -16.42
C VAL A 310 8.90 -8.59 -17.43
N PRO A 311 8.67 -8.79 -18.75
CA PRO A 311 9.66 -8.47 -19.75
C PRO A 311 9.96 -6.97 -19.76
N TYR A 312 11.23 -6.61 -19.96
CA TYR A 312 11.57 -5.24 -20.31
C TYR A 312 11.11 -4.96 -21.73
N ILE A 313 10.21 -3.99 -21.88
CA ILE A 313 9.81 -3.49 -23.19
C ILE A 313 10.75 -2.33 -23.52
N GLN A 314 11.58 -2.54 -24.54
CA GLN A 314 12.43 -1.51 -25.13
C GLN A 314 11.87 -1.10 -26.48
N GLN A 315 12.07 0.16 -26.86
CA GLN A 315 11.85 0.61 -28.24
C GLN A 315 12.92 0.07 -29.19
#